data_AF-A0A2S5B183-F1
#
_entry.id   AF-A0A2S5B183-F1
#
_cell.length_a   1.000
_cell.length_b   1.000
_cell.length_c   1.000
_cell.angle_alpha   90.00
_cell.angle_beta   90.00
_cell.angle_gamma   90.00
#
_symmetry.space_group_name_H-M   'P 1'
#
loop_
_entity.id
_entity.type
_entity.pdbx_description
1 polymer ?
#
loop_
_entity_poly.entity_id
_entity_poly.type
_entity_poly.pdbx_seq_one_letter_code
_entity_poly.pdbx_strand_id
1 'polypeptide(L)'
;MSTLEYLATLKAGLLGQHGSVGLYSALQRCFVAFGLAAAPTCWLIDAPFGRFGTPKWLSCSGDLGWLVMELVAPLAYLYGLALPISTSGSAIGGLYHSLSAPLRQPSSLLAALRALPRARLILALAFLVHYGNRSVISTLRNPGRARMNLSVPLSAILFNFANGITMGMFVGGGYGSADGATQSALFGEQKANGGFSQHVWARPLFTIGMLVWAAGFLSNIYHDEVLYSLKRRRAQKPNPSPSAPPSERYSIPPRSKGLYRYLSHPAYSSEWLEWTGYFLATLALCPAPFPSHASTLVLGGGGKRLVPLPSTLRPSTTWFLQPPILFVLMEVAIMLPRATRGHAWYEKTFGRKEWTEKGQRWVVVPGVW
;
A
#
# COMPACT_ATOMS: atom_id res chain seq x y z
N MET A 1 4.17 7.95 -28.27
CA MET A 1 2.83 7.35 -28.18
C MET A 1 1.84 8.47 -27.95
N SER A 2 0.77 8.54 -28.72
CA SER A 2 -0.29 9.54 -28.53
C SER A 2 -1.14 9.22 -27.29
N THR A 3 -1.85 10.22 -26.75
CA THR A 3 -2.78 10.02 -25.63
C THR A 3 -3.87 9.00 -25.96
N LEU A 4 -4.32 8.94 -27.22
CA LEU A 4 -5.33 8.00 -27.68
C LEU A 4 -4.82 6.54 -27.64
N GLU A 5 -3.58 6.32 -28.07
CA GLU A 5 -2.93 5.00 -27.99
C GLU A 5 -2.73 4.56 -26.53
N TYR A 6 -2.44 5.49 -25.62
CA TYR A 6 -2.36 5.20 -24.18
C TYR A 6 -3.69 4.71 -23.61
N LEU A 7 -4.75 5.46 -23.87
CA LEU A 7 -6.09 5.14 -23.37
C LEU A 7 -6.63 3.84 -23.98
N ALA A 8 -6.36 3.59 -25.26
CA ALA A 8 -6.70 2.33 -25.92
C ALA A 8 -5.99 1.13 -25.25
N THR A 9 -4.70 1.27 -24.96
CA THR A 9 -3.90 0.22 -24.28
C THR A 9 -4.40 -0.03 -22.85
N LEU A 10 -4.70 1.05 -22.10
CA LEU A 10 -5.26 0.95 -20.76
C LEU A 10 -6.60 0.22 -20.77
N LYS A 11 -7.50 0.61 -21.69
CA LYS A 11 -8.81 -0.03 -21.88
C LYS A 11 -8.65 -1.51 -22.23
N ALA A 12 -7.75 -1.86 -23.15
CA ALA A 12 -7.49 -3.24 -23.54
C ALA A 12 -7.03 -4.11 -22.34
N GLY A 13 -6.15 -3.58 -21.49
CA GLY A 13 -5.70 -4.25 -20.27
C GLY A 13 -6.84 -4.44 -19.24
N LEU A 14 -7.66 -3.42 -19.01
CA LEU A 14 -8.83 -3.51 -18.12
C LEU A 14 -9.89 -4.49 -18.63
N LEU A 15 -10.02 -4.62 -19.95
CA LEU A 15 -10.90 -5.58 -20.62
C LEU A 15 -10.30 -6.99 -20.74
N GLY A 16 -9.08 -7.21 -20.23
CA GLY A 16 -8.47 -8.55 -20.17
C GLY A 16 -7.86 -9.05 -21.48
N GLN A 17 -7.65 -8.18 -22.47
CA GLN A 17 -7.12 -8.56 -23.79
C GLN A 17 -5.67 -9.09 -23.75
N HIS A 18 -4.99 -8.97 -22.61
CA HIS A 18 -3.66 -9.56 -22.36
C HIS A 18 -3.61 -10.36 -21.04
N GLY A 19 -4.73 -10.99 -20.68
CA GLY A 19 -4.86 -11.78 -19.45
C GLY A 19 -4.59 -10.95 -18.18
N SER A 20 -4.11 -11.62 -17.13
CA SER A 20 -3.80 -10.98 -15.86
C SER A 20 -2.60 -10.03 -15.95
N VAL A 21 -1.66 -10.25 -16.88
CA VAL A 21 -0.52 -9.34 -17.07
C VAL A 21 -0.98 -8.00 -17.65
N GLY A 22 -1.94 -8.01 -18.58
CA GLY A 22 -2.61 -6.80 -19.06
C GLY A 22 -3.33 -6.05 -17.97
N LEU A 23 -4.08 -6.78 -17.13
CA LEU A 23 -4.78 -6.20 -15.99
C LEU A 23 -3.81 -5.57 -14.98
N TYR A 24 -2.71 -6.26 -14.65
CA TYR A 24 -1.66 -5.73 -13.77
C TYR A 24 -1.11 -4.40 -14.30
N SER A 25 -0.73 -4.36 -15.58
CA SER A 25 -0.19 -3.14 -16.20
C SER A 25 -1.22 -2.01 -16.20
N ALA A 26 -2.49 -2.32 -16.48
CA ALA A 26 -3.57 -1.34 -16.45
C ALA A 26 -3.81 -0.78 -15.04
N LEU A 27 -3.87 -1.64 -14.02
CA LEU A 27 -4.07 -1.22 -12.63
C LEU A 27 -2.90 -0.41 -12.09
N GLN A 28 -1.66 -0.80 -12.42
CA GLN A 28 -0.46 -0.04 -12.11
C GLN A 28 -0.51 1.38 -12.71
N ARG A 29 -1.00 1.51 -13.95
CA ARG A 29 -1.20 2.82 -14.62
C ARG A 29 -2.30 3.65 -13.97
N CYS A 30 -3.42 3.03 -13.62
CA CYS A 30 -4.48 3.68 -12.85
C CYS A 30 -3.94 4.19 -11.50
N PHE A 31 -3.08 3.41 -10.84
CA PHE A 31 -2.48 3.77 -9.57
C PHE A 31 -1.56 5.00 -9.69
N VAL A 32 -0.71 5.03 -10.73
CA VAL A 32 0.13 6.21 -11.05
C VAL A 32 -0.74 7.44 -11.35
N ALA A 33 -1.76 7.28 -12.20
CA ALA A 33 -2.67 8.37 -12.57
C ALA A 33 -3.44 8.91 -11.35
N PHE A 34 -3.94 8.02 -10.48
CA PHE A 34 -4.55 8.39 -9.21
C PHE A 34 -3.58 9.22 -8.38
N GLY A 35 -2.33 8.78 -8.28
CA GLY A 35 -1.28 9.49 -7.56
C GLY A 35 -1.02 10.91 -8.02
N LEU A 36 -0.84 11.06 -9.33
CA LEU A 36 -0.59 12.35 -9.97
C LEU A 36 -1.78 13.31 -9.81
N ALA A 37 -3.00 12.80 -9.69
CA ALA A 37 -4.19 13.61 -9.42
C ALA A 37 -4.38 13.89 -7.92
N ALA A 38 -4.25 12.87 -7.06
CA ALA A 38 -4.52 12.96 -5.64
C ALA A 38 -3.50 13.84 -4.90
N ALA A 39 -2.22 13.73 -5.22
CA ALA A 39 -1.16 14.49 -4.58
C ALA A 39 -1.38 16.03 -4.62
N PRO A 40 -1.61 16.68 -5.78
CA PRO A 40 -1.92 18.10 -5.83
C PRO A 40 -3.27 18.41 -5.19
N THR A 41 -4.29 17.55 -5.35
CA THR A 41 -5.58 17.75 -4.67
C THR A 41 -5.43 17.79 -3.15
N CYS A 42 -4.58 16.95 -2.56
CA CYS A 42 -4.30 16.96 -1.13
C CYS A 42 -3.61 18.26 -0.66
N TRP A 43 -2.90 18.99 -1.54
CA TRP A 43 -2.37 20.33 -1.26
C TRP A 43 -3.39 21.45 -1.40
N LEU A 44 -4.55 21.18 -1.99
CA LEU A 44 -5.64 22.15 -2.17
C LEU A 44 -6.80 21.93 -1.20
N ILE A 45 -7.12 20.67 -0.90
CA ILE A 45 -8.30 20.26 -0.14
C ILE A 45 -7.87 19.34 0.99
N ASP A 46 -8.36 19.63 2.20
CA ASP A 46 -8.21 18.72 3.34
C ASP A 46 -9.19 17.57 3.24
N ALA A 47 -8.69 16.33 3.44
CA ALA A 47 -9.57 15.17 3.49
C ALA A 47 -10.57 15.32 4.66
N PRO A 48 -11.89 15.21 4.41
CA PRO A 48 -12.93 15.59 5.36
C PRO A 48 -13.16 14.50 6.43
N PHE A 49 -12.14 14.27 7.27
CA PHE A 49 -12.21 13.40 8.44
C PHE A 49 -11.23 13.81 9.54
N GLY A 50 -11.53 13.41 10.77
CA GLY A 50 -10.69 13.69 11.94
C GLY A 50 -10.69 15.18 12.28
N ARG A 51 -9.50 15.76 12.45
CA ARG A 51 -9.34 17.16 12.88
C ARG A 51 -9.74 18.21 11.84
N PHE A 52 -9.84 17.81 10.56
CA PHE A 52 -10.14 18.71 9.45
C PHE A 52 -11.62 18.70 9.02
N GLY A 53 -12.46 17.87 9.64
CA GLY A 53 -13.90 17.93 9.42
C GLY A 53 -14.65 16.69 9.88
N THR A 54 -15.83 16.92 10.46
CA THR A 54 -16.87 15.90 10.68
C THR A 54 -18.09 16.30 9.85
N PRO A 55 -18.23 15.82 8.61
CA PRO A 55 -19.29 16.27 7.72
C PRO A 55 -20.65 15.76 8.20
N LYS A 56 -21.68 16.62 8.08
CA LYS A 56 -23.07 16.27 8.44
C LYS A 56 -23.74 15.41 7.38
N TRP A 57 -23.42 15.63 6.10
CA TRP A 57 -24.00 14.91 4.96
C TRP A 57 -23.03 13.83 4.43
N LEU A 58 -23.59 12.74 3.88
CA LEU A 58 -22.85 11.57 3.37
C LEU A 58 -21.75 11.11 4.33
N SER A 59 -22.08 10.92 5.61
CA SER A 59 -21.11 10.52 6.63
C SER A 59 -21.34 9.10 7.12
N CYS A 60 -20.26 8.37 7.38
CA CYS A 60 -20.29 7.05 7.98
C CYS A 60 -19.58 7.03 9.35
N SER A 61 -19.71 5.92 10.06
CA SER A 61 -18.96 5.67 11.29
C SER A 61 -17.46 5.72 11.01
N GLY A 62 -16.70 6.42 11.85
CA GLY A 62 -15.25 6.53 11.71
C GLY A 62 -14.54 5.18 11.82
N ASP A 63 -15.02 4.31 12.71
CA ASP A 63 -14.39 3.01 12.95
C ASP A 63 -14.76 2.01 11.86
N LEU A 64 -16.03 1.95 11.46
CA LEU A 64 -16.48 1.07 10.37
C LEU A 64 -15.89 1.51 9.02
N GLY A 65 -15.89 2.81 8.73
CA GLY A 65 -15.31 3.34 7.50
C GLY A 65 -13.82 3.02 7.39
N TRP A 66 -13.08 3.16 8.49
CA TRP A 66 -11.66 2.82 8.57
C TRP A 66 -11.41 1.32 8.40
N LEU A 67 -12.15 0.48 9.14
CA LEU A 67 -12.03 -0.97 9.04
C LEU A 67 -12.26 -1.44 7.60
N VAL A 68 -13.37 -1.02 6.99
CA VAL A 68 -13.75 -1.45 5.64
C VAL A 68 -12.71 -0.98 4.61
N MET A 69 -12.33 0.30 4.63
CA MET A 69 -11.41 0.82 3.61
C MET A 69 -10.02 0.20 3.71
N GLU A 70 -9.53 -0.09 4.92
CA GLU A 70 -8.21 -0.70 5.14
C GLU A 70 -8.21 -2.22 4.91
N LEU A 71 -9.32 -2.90 5.16
CA LEU A 71 -9.45 -4.35 4.95
C LEU A 71 -9.40 -4.72 3.46
N VAL A 72 -9.71 -3.79 2.56
CA VAL A 72 -9.62 -4.02 1.11
C VAL A 72 -8.19 -4.35 0.67
N ALA A 73 -7.16 -3.72 1.25
CA ALA A 73 -5.78 -3.93 0.82
C ALA A 73 -5.28 -5.37 1.03
N PRO A 74 -5.38 -5.98 2.24
CA PRO A 74 -4.94 -7.36 2.44
C PRO A 74 -5.79 -8.36 1.66
N LEU A 75 -7.08 -8.10 1.46
CA LEU A 75 -7.95 -8.97 0.64
C LEU A 75 -7.55 -8.90 -0.85
N ALA A 76 -7.36 -7.70 -1.39
CA ALA A 76 -6.89 -7.50 -2.76
C ALA A 76 -5.48 -8.08 -2.97
N TYR A 77 -4.62 -7.98 -1.95
CA TYR A 77 -3.28 -8.57 -1.95
C TYR A 77 -3.32 -10.09 -2.02
N LEU A 78 -4.09 -10.75 -1.15
CA LEU A 78 -4.24 -12.22 -1.18
C LEU A 78 -4.84 -12.68 -2.51
N TYR A 79 -5.83 -11.94 -3.02
CA TYR A 79 -6.42 -12.20 -4.32
C TYR A 79 -5.39 -12.08 -5.46
N GLY A 80 -4.63 -10.99 -5.50
CA GLY A 80 -3.56 -10.78 -6.50
C GLY A 80 -2.44 -11.81 -6.40
N LEU A 81 -2.10 -12.25 -5.18
CA LEU A 81 -1.08 -13.26 -4.92
C LEU A 81 -1.48 -14.65 -5.45
N ALA A 82 -2.77 -14.99 -5.42
CA ALA A 82 -3.32 -16.23 -5.94
C ALA A 82 -3.70 -16.16 -7.43
N LEU A 83 -3.65 -14.97 -8.05
CA LEU A 83 -4.13 -14.76 -9.41
C LEU A 83 -3.22 -15.46 -10.44
N PRO A 84 -3.77 -16.28 -11.35
CA PRO A 84 -2.97 -16.90 -12.39
C PRO A 84 -2.29 -15.91 -13.32
N ILE A 85 -1.01 -16.13 -13.61
CA ILE A 85 -0.32 -15.40 -14.67
C ILE A 85 -0.78 -15.94 -16.02
N SER A 86 -1.37 -15.07 -16.82
CA SER A 86 -1.76 -15.35 -18.19
C SER A 86 -1.53 -14.11 -19.05
N THR A 87 -1.00 -14.33 -20.24
CA THR A 87 -0.86 -13.32 -21.31
C THR A 87 -1.88 -13.53 -22.43
N SER A 88 -2.61 -14.64 -22.39
CA SER A 88 -3.56 -15.02 -23.44
C SER A 88 -4.77 -14.10 -23.35
N GLY A 89 -5.02 -13.34 -24.41
CA GLY A 89 -6.25 -12.59 -24.55
C GLY A 89 -7.44 -13.54 -24.63
N SER A 90 -8.39 -13.37 -23.72
CA SER A 90 -9.66 -14.08 -23.81
C SER A 90 -10.77 -13.08 -24.05
N ALA A 91 -11.82 -13.49 -24.76
CA ALA A 91 -13.11 -12.79 -24.74
C ALA A 91 -13.54 -12.52 -23.27
N ILE A 92 -14.43 -11.56 -23.03
CA ILE A 92 -14.87 -11.13 -21.68
C ILE A 92 -15.16 -12.34 -20.74
N GLY A 93 -15.69 -13.44 -21.28
CA GLY A 93 -15.91 -14.69 -20.53
C GLY A 93 -14.66 -15.39 -20.00
N GLY A 94 -13.53 -15.39 -20.70
CA GLY A 94 -12.28 -15.99 -20.20
C GLY A 94 -11.52 -15.11 -19.21
N LEU A 95 -11.74 -13.78 -19.26
CA LEU A 95 -11.26 -12.88 -18.21
C LEU A 95 -12.02 -13.18 -16.93
N TYR A 96 -13.35 -13.26 -17.01
CA TYR A 96 -14.18 -13.67 -15.88
C TYR A 96 -13.73 -15.03 -15.32
N HIS A 97 -13.42 -16.00 -16.18
CA HIS A 97 -12.92 -17.30 -15.73
C HIS A 97 -11.57 -17.19 -14.99
N SER A 98 -10.63 -16.38 -15.48
CA SER A 98 -9.32 -16.19 -14.87
C SER A 98 -9.40 -15.40 -13.55
N LEU A 99 -10.21 -14.34 -13.52
CA LEU A 99 -10.41 -13.49 -12.34
C LEU A 99 -11.24 -14.19 -11.24
N SER A 100 -12.16 -15.08 -11.61
CA SER A 100 -12.91 -15.87 -10.64
C SER A 100 -12.13 -17.07 -10.09
N ALA A 101 -10.97 -17.41 -10.65
CA ALA A 101 -10.24 -18.62 -10.26
C ALA A 101 -9.86 -18.66 -8.76
N PRO A 102 -9.30 -17.60 -8.15
CA PRO A 102 -9.01 -17.59 -6.71
C PRO A 102 -10.27 -17.70 -5.84
N LEU A 103 -11.40 -17.19 -6.34
CA LEU A 103 -12.67 -17.18 -5.61
C LEU A 103 -13.40 -18.53 -5.66
N ARG A 104 -13.22 -19.30 -6.74
CA ARG A 104 -13.86 -20.61 -6.93
C ARG A 104 -13.19 -21.72 -6.14
N GLN A 105 -11.89 -21.61 -5.87
CA GLN A 105 -11.12 -22.62 -5.15
C GLN A 105 -10.30 -21.95 -4.05
N PRO A 106 -10.82 -21.87 -2.80
CA PRO A 106 -10.08 -21.29 -1.68
C PRO A 106 -8.73 -21.96 -1.42
N SER A 107 -8.58 -23.23 -1.78
CA SER A 107 -7.32 -23.97 -1.73
C SER A 107 -6.22 -23.37 -2.61
N SER A 108 -6.57 -22.62 -3.66
CA SER A 108 -5.61 -21.93 -4.55
C SER A 108 -4.77 -20.90 -3.82
N LEU A 109 -5.35 -20.17 -2.86
CA LEU A 109 -4.60 -19.21 -2.04
C LEU A 109 -3.57 -19.91 -1.16
N LEU A 110 -3.99 -21.02 -0.53
CA LEU A 110 -3.10 -21.80 0.32
C LEU A 110 -2.00 -22.49 -0.49
N ALA A 111 -2.33 -22.97 -1.69
CA ALA A 111 -1.35 -23.48 -2.65
C ALA A 111 -0.37 -22.38 -3.08
N ALA A 112 -0.86 -21.16 -3.33
CA ALA A 112 -0.04 -20.02 -3.68
C ALA A 112 0.95 -19.68 -2.57
N LEU A 113 0.49 -19.52 -1.33
CA LEU A 113 1.35 -19.25 -0.18
C LEU A 113 2.41 -20.33 0.05
N ARG A 114 2.05 -21.61 -0.11
CA ARG A 114 2.98 -22.74 0.03
C ARG A 114 4.01 -22.81 -1.10
N ALA A 115 3.65 -22.36 -2.30
CA ALA A 115 4.53 -22.36 -3.45
C ALA A 115 5.55 -21.21 -3.43
N LEU A 116 5.36 -20.20 -2.57
CA LEU A 116 6.24 -19.04 -2.53
C LEU A 116 7.65 -19.40 -2.00
N PRO A 117 8.71 -18.97 -2.71
CA PRO A 117 10.04 -18.86 -2.14
C PRO A 117 10.04 -18.09 -0.81
N ARG A 118 10.94 -18.47 0.11
CA ARG A 118 10.99 -17.93 1.48
C ARG A 118 10.99 -16.41 1.53
N ALA A 119 11.79 -15.75 0.71
CA ALA A 119 11.88 -14.28 0.72
C ALA A 119 10.54 -13.61 0.34
N ARG A 120 9.81 -14.17 -0.63
CA ARG A 120 8.47 -13.70 -1.03
C ARG A 120 7.42 -13.99 0.04
N LEU A 121 7.51 -15.15 0.68
CA LEU A 121 6.62 -15.48 1.80
C LEU A 121 6.82 -14.49 2.96
N ILE A 122 8.06 -14.14 3.29
CA ILE A 122 8.36 -13.12 4.31
C ILE A 122 7.74 -11.76 3.93
N LEU A 123 7.89 -11.32 2.68
CA LEU A 123 7.26 -10.07 2.20
C LEU A 123 5.72 -10.13 2.20
N ALA A 124 5.14 -11.28 1.86
CA ALA A 124 3.70 -11.50 1.94
C ALA A 124 3.22 -11.40 3.39
N LEU A 125 3.89 -12.06 4.32
CA LEU A 125 3.59 -11.98 5.74
C LEU A 125 3.77 -10.56 6.28
N ALA A 126 4.82 -9.85 5.90
CA ALA A 126 5.05 -8.47 6.30
C ALA A 126 3.89 -7.55 5.88
N PHE A 127 3.45 -7.64 4.62
CA PHE A 127 2.30 -6.88 4.12
C PHE A 127 1.01 -7.21 4.90
N LEU A 128 0.76 -8.50 5.15
CA LEU A 128 -0.42 -8.97 5.88
C LEU A 128 -0.38 -8.60 7.36
N VAL A 129 0.79 -8.60 8.00
CA VAL A 129 0.98 -8.16 9.38
C VAL A 129 0.72 -6.66 9.49
N HIS A 130 1.25 -5.86 8.57
CA HIS A 130 0.96 -4.43 8.50
C HIS A 130 -0.54 -4.19 8.42
N TYR A 131 -1.19 -4.75 7.41
CA TYR A 131 -2.61 -4.48 7.17
C TYR A 131 -3.53 -5.16 8.17
N GLY A 132 -3.15 -6.30 8.74
CA GLY A 132 -3.83 -6.92 9.88
C GLY A 132 -3.82 -6.00 11.11
N ASN A 133 -2.68 -5.34 11.36
CA ASN A 133 -2.62 -4.31 12.38
C ASN A 133 -3.43 -3.06 11.98
N ARG A 134 -3.24 -2.52 10.78
CA ARG A 134 -3.85 -1.27 10.33
C ARG A 134 -5.37 -1.33 10.22
N SER A 135 -5.92 -2.43 9.71
CA SER A 135 -7.36 -2.60 9.52
C SER A 135 -8.06 -3.06 10.80
N VAL A 136 -7.71 -4.23 11.32
CA VAL A 136 -8.44 -4.87 12.43
C VAL A 136 -7.93 -4.37 13.78
N ILE A 137 -6.65 -4.60 14.10
CA ILE A 137 -6.12 -4.37 15.46
C ILE A 137 -6.17 -2.88 15.82
N SER A 138 -5.83 -1.98 14.89
CA SER A 138 -5.85 -0.54 15.13
C SER A 138 -7.27 -0.03 15.34
N THR A 139 -8.26 -0.58 14.64
CA THR A 139 -9.67 -0.23 14.83
C THR A 139 -10.14 -0.66 16.22
N LEU A 140 -9.78 -1.86 16.66
CA LEU A 140 -10.11 -2.36 18.00
C LEU A 140 -9.41 -1.59 19.12
N ARG A 141 -8.18 -1.12 18.91
CA ARG A 141 -7.41 -0.35 19.89
C ARG A 141 -7.78 1.12 19.96
N ASN A 142 -8.33 1.68 18.89
CA ASN A 142 -8.65 3.11 18.83
C ASN A 142 -9.85 3.41 19.73
N PRO A 143 -9.76 4.38 20.67
CA PRO A 143 -10.87 4.81 21.51
C PRO A 143 -11.87 5.68 20.74
N GLY A 144 -12.40 5.16 19.64
CA GLY A 144 -13.35 5.84 18.74
C GLY A 144 -12.69 6.76 17.71
N ARG A 145 -13.12 6.62 16.46
CA ARG A 145 -12.81 7.54 15.37
C ARG A 145 -14.00 8.47 15.10
N ALA A 146 -13.70 9.74 14.88
CA ALA A 146 -14.70 10.71 14.45
C ALA A 146 -15.30 10.30 13.10
N ARG A 147 -16.57 10.65 12.87
CA ARG A 147 -17.27 10.39 11.60
C ARG A 147 -16.48 10.97 10.42
N MET A 148 -16.52 10.28 9.29
CA MET A 148 -15.86 10.68 8.05
C MET A 148 -16.86 10.82 6.90
N ASN A 149 -16.56 11.66 5.91
CA ASN A 149 -17.33 11.68 4.66
C ASN A 149 -17.12 10.37 3.90
N LEU A 150 -18.13 9.89 3.17
CA LEU A 150 -18.04 8.71 2.31
C LEU A 150 -17.01 8.85 1.19
N SER A 151 -16.64 10.07 0.76
CA SER A 151 -15.56 10.27 -0.21
C SER A 151 -14.22 9.71 0.28
N VAL A 152 -13.98 9.72 1.59
CA VAL A 152 -12.74 9.22 2.21
C VAL A 152 -12.62 7.69 2.08
N PRO A 153 -13.54 6.87 2.64
CA PRO A 153 -13.44 5.43 2.50
C PRO A 153 -13.61 4.99 1.04
N LEU A 154 -14.42 5.67 0.20
CA LEU A 154 -14.54 5.30 -1.21
C LEU A 154 -13.22 5.50 -1.98
N SER A 155 -12.54 6.63 -1.80
CA SER A 155 -11.22 6.85 -2.41
C SER A 155 -10.15 5.91 -1.85
N ALA A 156 -10.17 5.66 -0.54
CA ALA A 156 -9.25 4.72 0.11
C ALA A 156 -9.49 3.28 -0.34
N ILE A 157 -10.74 2.84 -0.58
CA ILE A 157 -11.07 1.52 -1.14
C ILE A 157 -10.45 1.37 -2.53
N LEU A 158 -10.59 2.36 -3.41
CA LEU A 158 -10.01 2.33 -4.75
C LEU A 158 -8.47 2.27 -4.69
N PHE A 159 -7.87 3.09 -3.83
CA PHE A 159 -6.42 3.09 -3.59
C PHE A 159 -5.93 1.74 -3.06
N ASN A 160 -6.53 1.23 -1.98
CA ASN A 160 -6.14 -0.01 -1.34
C ASN A 160 -6.40 -1.23 -2.23
N PHE A 161 -7.43 -1.20 -3.07
CA PHE A 161 -7.66 -2.24 -4.07
C PHE A 161 -6.53 -2.25 -5.10
N ALA A 162 -6.22 -1.12 -5.73
CA ALA A 162 -5.18 -1.01 -6.75
C ALA A 162 -3.78 -1.31 -6.19
N ASN A 163 -3.45 -0.76 -5.02
CA ASN A 163 -2.18 -1.03 -4.33
C ASN A 163 -2.09 -2.49 -3.91
N GLY A 164 -3.11 -3.01 -3.21
CA GLY A 164 -3.13 -4.37 -2.70
C GLY A 164 -2.99 -5.40 -3.81
N ILE A 165 -3.82 -5.32 -4.86
CA ILE A 165 -3.76 -6.29 -5.95
C ILE A 165 -2.44 -6.26 -6.72
N THR A 166 -1.90 -5.07 -7.01
CA THR A 166 -0.62 -4.96 -7.74
C THR A 166 0.56 -5.43 -6.89
N MET A 167 0.59 -5.10 -5.60
CA MET A 167 1.58 -5.63 -4.64
C MET A 167 1.48 -7.16 -4.49
N GLY A 168 0.25 -7.69 -4.43
CA GLY A 168 -0.02 -9.12 -4.35
C GLY A 168 0.44 -9.87 -5.59
N MET A 169 0.12 -9.36 -6.77
CA MET A 169 0.59 -9.92 -8.05
C MET A 169 2.11 -9.82 -8.20
N PHE A 170 2.74 -8.74 -7.71
CA PHE A 170 4.19 -8.57 -7.73
C PHE A 170 4.92 -9.59 -6.83
N VAL A 171 4.45 -9.76 -5.60
CA VAL A 171 5.05 -10.70 -4.65
C VAL A 171 4.72 -12.15 -4.99
N GLY A 172 3.46 -12.43 -5.34
CA GLY A 172 2.99 -13.75 -5.71
C GLY A 172 3.60 -14.23 -7.02
N GLY A 173 3.59 -13.33 -8.02
CA GLY A 173 4.35 -13.45 -9.25
C GLY A 173 4.23 -14.82 -9.95
N GLY A 174 3.04 -15.41 -9.89
CA GLY A 174 2.66 -16.62 -10.61
C GLY A 174 3.08 -17.94 -9.97
N TYR A 175 3.79 -17.94 -8.85
CA TYR A 175 4.24 -19.18 -8.19
C TYR A 175 3.07 -20.06 -7.74
N GLY A 176 1.90 -19.50 -7.42
CA GLY A 176 0.75 -20.28 -6.97
C GLY A 176 -0.11 -20.90 -8.06
N SER A 177 0.10 -20.49 -9.31
CA SER A 177 -0.93 -20.61 -10.34
C SER A 177 -0.40 -21.10 -11.69
N ALA A 178 0.91 -21.22 -11.85
CA ALA A 178 1.53 -21.89 -12.98
C ALA A 178 1.56 -23.41 -12.75
N ASP A 179 1.31 -24.20 -13.79
CA ASP A 179 1.54 -25.64 -13.75
C ASP A 179 3.03 -25.96 -13.52
N GLY A 180 3.35 -27.19 -13.11
CA GLY A 180 4.72 -27.57 -12.75
C GLY A 180 5.74 -27.37 -13.87
N ALA A 181 5.33 -27.52 -15.13
CA ALA A 181 6.18 -27.32 -16.30
C ALA A 181 6.46 -25.83 -16.55
N THR A 182 5.43 -24.99 -16.45
CA THR A 182 5.50 -23.52 -16.58
C THR A 182 6.27 -22.91 -15.42
N GLN A 183 6.09 -23.42 -14.21
CA GLN A 183 6.92 -23.03 -13.06
C GLN A 183 8.39 -23.36 -13.27
N SER A 184 8.70 -24.56 -13.77
CA SER A 184 10.08 -24.97 -14.02
C SER A 184 10.72 -24.12 -15.14
N ALA A 185 9.97 -23.83 -16.21
CA ALA A 185 10.44 -23.03 -17.33
C ALA A 185 10.62 -21.54 -17.00
N LEU A 186 9.71 -20.95 -16.21
CA LEU A 186 9.75 -19.51 -15.88
C LEU A 186 10.56 -19.22 -14.61
N PHE A 187 10.59 -20.15 -13.66
CA PHE A 187 11.10 -19.91 -12.31
C PHE A 187 12.08 -20.97 -11.80
N GLY A 188 12.47 -21.98 -12.61
CA GLY A 188 13.29 -23.11 -12.16
C GLY A 188 14.56 -22.67 -11.41
N GLU A 189 15.28 -21.67 -11.93
CA GLU A 189 16.50 -21.14 -11.32
C GLU A 189 16.24 -20.26 -10.08
N GLN A 190 15.12 -19.52 -10.04
CA GLN A 190 14.74 -18.68 -8.89
C GLN A 190 14.13 -19.49 -7.73
N LYS A 191 13.41 -20.58 -8.03
CA LYS A 191 12.78 -21.47 -7.06
C LYS A 191 13.86 -22.25 -6.28
N ALA A 192 14.97 -22.60 -6.93
CA ALA A 192 16.11 -23.28 -6.31
C ALA A 192 16.83 -22.42 -5.24
N ASN A 193 16.90 -21.09 -5.43
CA ASN A 193 17.67 -20.19 -4.57
C ASN A 193 16.82 -19.37 -3.56
N GLY A 194 15.52 -19.64 -3.47
CA GLY A 194 14.65 -19.11 -2.42
C GLY A 194 14.35 -17.60 -2.50
N GLY A 195 14.55 -16.98 -3.68
CA GLY A 195 14.39 -15.53 -3.88
C GLY A 195 15.56 -14.69 -3.37
N PHE A 196 16.56 -15.29 -2.72
CA PHE A 196 17.84 -14.66 -2.49
C PHE A 196 18.70 -14.95 -3.72
N SER A 197 18.86 -13.96 -4.60
CA SER A 197 19.62 -14.14 -5.84
C SER A 197 21.03 -14.70 -5.55
N GLN A 198 21.67 -15.31 -6.55
CA GLN A 198 23.05 -15.82 -6.41
C GLN A 198 24.06 -14.73 -6.04
N HIS A 199 23.65 -13.46 -6.08
CA HIS A 199 24.52 -12.34 -5.79
C HIS A 199 24.69 -12.13 -4.29
N VAL A 200 25.95 -11.93 -3.88
CA VAL A 200 26.35 -11.69 -2.48
C VAL A 200 25.66 -10.50 -1.81
N TRP A 201 25.17 -9.54 -2.59
CA TRP A 201 24.49 -8.34 -2.09
C TRP A 201 23.01 -8.53 -1.75
N ALA A 202 22.35 -9.54 -2.31
CA ALA A 202 20.89 -9.69 -2.19
C ALA A 202 20.45 -10.09 -0.79
N ARG A 203 21.19 -10.99 -0.13
CA ARG A 203 20.90 -11.39 1.26
C ARG A 203 21.06 -10.20 2.23
N PRO A 204 22.19 -9.49 2.27
CA PRO A 204 22.33 -8.28 3.09
C PRO A 204 21.25 -7.25 2.81
N LEU A 205 20.96 -6.95 1.53
CA LEU A 205 19.96 -5.94 1.16
C LEU A 205 18.55 -6.34 1.63
N PHE A 206 18.17 -7.61 1.45
CA PHE A 206 16.90 -8.12 1.95
C PHE A 206 16.82 -8.00 3.48
N THR A 207 17.86 -8.43 4.19
CA THR A 207 17.91 -8.38 5.65
C THR A 207 17.81 -6.93 6.14
N ILE A 208 18.58 -6.01 5.57
CA ILE A 208 18.53 -4.59 5.90
C ILE A 208 17.12 -4.03 5.63
N GLY A 209 16.56 -4.31 4.45
CA GLY A 209 15.20 -3.88 4.10
C GLY A 209 14.16 -4.36 5.10
N MET A 210 14.21 -5.65 5.49
CA MET A 210 13.27 -6.21 6.48
C MET A 210 13.48 -5.67 7.90
N LEU A 211 14.72 -5.37 8.30
CA LEU A 211 15.01 -4.72 9.58
C LEU A 211 14.45 -3.29 9.60
N VAL A 212 14.64 -2.54 8.50
CA VAL A 212 14.07 -1.20 8.33
C VAL A 212 12.55 -1.26 8.34
N TRP A 213 11.95 -2.23 7.65
CA TRP A 213 10.50 -2.46 7.66
C TRP A 213 10.00 -2.70 9.09
N ALA A 214 10.62 -3.64 9.83
CA ALA A 214 10.22 -3.96 11.19
C ALA A 214 10.37 -2.76 12.15
N ALA A 215 11.47 -2.00 12.04
CA ALA A 215 11.69 -0.80 12.83
C ALA A 215 10.62 0.27 12.55
N GLY A 216 10.29 0.50 11.27
CA GLY A 216 9.22 1.39 10.86
C GLY A 216 7.85 0.96 11.39
N PHE A 217 7.49 -0.32 11.23
CA PHE A 217 6.23 -0.89 11.69
C PHE A 217 6.04 -0.79 13.21
N LEU A 218 7.06 -1.20 13.97
CA LEU A 218 7.03 -1.12 15.44
C LEU A 218 6.98 0.33 15.92
N SER A 219 7.72 1.22 15.26
CA SER A 219 7.66 2.66 15.53
C SER A 219 6.26 3.22 15.24
N ASN A 220 5.64 2.85 14.12
CA ASN A 220 4.29 3.30 13.76
C ASN A 220 3.28 2.89 14.82
N ILE A 221 3.27 1.62 15.23
CA ILE A 221 2.40 1.10 16.30
C ILE A 221 2.61 1.85 17.61
N TYR A 222 3.87 2.07 18.01
CA TYR A 222 4.18 2.78 19.25
C TYR A 222 3.60 4.20 19.23
N HIS A 223 3.79 4.94 18.14
CA HIS A 223 3.31 6.32 18.04
C HIS A 223 1.79 6.42 17.95
N ASP A 224 1.12 5.47 17.29
CA ASP A 224 -0.35 5.36 17.32
C ASP A 224 -0.86 5.08 18.74
N GLU A 225 -0.21 4.18 19.49
CA GLU A 225 -0.60 3.88 20.86
C GLU A 225 -0.45 5.08 21.79
N VAL A 226 0.56 5.93 21.58
CA VAL A 226 0.68 7.20 22.29
C VAL A 226 -0.57 8.06 22.05
N LEU A 227 -1.05 8.18 20.81
CA LEU A 227 -2.29 8.91 20.51
C LEU A 227 -3.53 8.26 21.13
N TYR A 228 -3.63 6.94 21.09
CA TYR A 228 -4.73 6.21 21.72
C TYR A 228 -4.74 6.42 23.24
N SER A 229 -3.57 6.42 23.88
CA SER A 229 -3.44 6.70 25.31
C SER A 229 -3.94 8.10 25.67
N LEU A 230 -3.68 9.10 24.83
CA LEU A 230 -4.18 10.47 25.03
C LEU A 230 -5.70 10.54 24.91
N LYS A 231 -6.28 9.85 23.92
CA LYS A 231 -7.74 9.74 23.78
C LYS A 231 -8.37 9.08 25.00
N ARG A 232 -7.82 7.95 25.50
CA ARG A 232 -8.34 7.26 26.70
C ARG A 232 -8.27 8.15 27.94
N ARG A 233 -7.15 8.83 28.16
CA ARG A 233 -6.99 9.80 29.26
C ARG A 233 -7.97 10.96 29.16
N ARG A 234 -8.30 11.40 27.93
CA ARG A 234 -9.29 12.44 27.71
C ARG A 234 -10.72 11.94 27.97
N ALA A 235 -11.05 10.72 27.57
CA ALA A 235 -12.36 10.12 27.80
C ALA A 235 -12.70 9.90 29.29
N GLN A 236 -11.69 9.89 30.16
CA GLN A 236 -11.89 9.88 31.63
C GLN A 236 -12.33 11.23 32.19
N LYS A 237 -12.16 12.33 31.44
CA LYS A 237 -12.64 13.67 31.82
C LYS A 237 -14.07 13.87 31.32
N PRO A 238 -14.86 14.78 31.94
CA PRO A 238 -16.20 15.11 31.45
C PRO A 238 -16.17 15.41 29.95
N ASN A 239 -17.03 14.73 29.18
CA ASN A 239 -17.04 14.88 27.73
C ASN A 239 -17.33 16.34 27.38
N PRO A 240 -16.39 17.06 26.75
CA PRO A 240 -16.67 18.40 26.27
C PRO A 240 -17.81 18.31 25.25
N SER A 241 -18.71 19.31 25.27
CA SER A 241 -19.79 19.41 24.29
C SER A 241 -19.26 19.19 22.86
N PRO A 242 -20.02 18.60 21.93
CA PRO A 242 -19.65 18.55 20.51
C PRO A 242 -19.35 19.94 19.91
N SER A 243 -19.87 21.02 20.52
CA SER A 243 -19.60 22.41 20.15
C SER A 243 -18.37 23.03 20.83
N ALA A 244 -17.71 22.32 21.76
CA ALA A 244 -16.54 22.82 22.47
C ALA A 244 -15.37 23.11 21.53
N PRO A 245 -14.53 24.11 21.88
CA PRO A 245 -13.39 24.46 21.05
C PRO A 245 -12.43 23.27 20.86
N PRO A 246 -11.74 23.17 19.71
CA PRO A 246 -10.84 22.06 19.45
C PRO A 246 -9.71 21.91 20.49
N SER A 247 -9.24 23.00 21.11
CA SER A 247 -8.24 22.97 22.19
C SER A 247 -8.70 22.15 23.41
N GLU A 248 -10.00 22.08 23.66
CA GLU A 248 -10.57 21.24 24.71
C GLU A 248 -10.77 19.79 24.25
N ARG A 249 -10.94 19.53 22.95
CA ARG A 249 -11.19 18.16 22.46
C ARG A 249 -9.91 17.40 22.12
N TYR A 250 -8.82 18.11 21.87
CA TYR A 250 -7.54 17.54 21.47
C TYR A 250 -6.45 17.81 22.51
N SER A 251 -5.31 17.16 22.35
CA SER A 251 -4.14 17.38 23.21
C SER A 251 -2.87 17.32 22.38
N ILE A 252 -1.86 18.09 22.79
CA ILE A 252 -0.52 18.04 22.19
C ILE A 252 0.17 16.74 22.63
N PRO A 253 0.65 15.90 21.70
CA PRO A 253 1.42 14.71 22.05
C PRO A 253 2.71 15.07 22.82
N PRO A 254 2.98 14.45 23.99
CA PRO A 254 4.14 14.79 24.81
C PRO A 254 5.47 14.52 24.11
N ARG A 255 6.42 15.44 24.23
CA ARG A 255 7.78 15.29 23.67
C ARG A 255 8.58 14.15 24.30
N SER A 256 8.21 13.72 25.50
CA SER A 256 8.86 12.59 26.18
C SER A 256 8.55 11.23 25.55
N LYS A 257 7.64 11.15 24.56
CA LYS A 257 7.18 9.89 23.96
C LYS A 257 7.78 9.66 22.57
N GLY A 258 8.94 9.01 22.51
CA GLY A 258 9.59 8.57 21.27
C GLY A 258 9.87 9.73 20.30
N LEU A 259 9.53 9.54 19.03
CA LEU A 259 9.76 10.52 17.98
C LEU A 259 8.89 11.78 18.11
N TYR A 260 7.86 11.80 18.98
CA TYR A 260 7.16 13.06 19.31
C TYR A 260 8.10 14.12 19.92
N ARG A 261 9.29 13.74 20.38
CA ARG A 261 10.35 14.68 20.74
C ARG A 261 10.72 15.61 19.59
N TYR A 262 10.73 15.07 18.37
CA TYR A 262 11.26 15.70 17.16
C TYR A 262 10.20 15.99 16.12
N LEU A 263 9.09 15.24 16.10
CA LEU A 263 8.13 15.23 14.99
C LEU A 263 6.69 15.43 15.46
N SER A 264 5.90 16.17 14.68
CA SER A 264 4.46 16.32 14.90
C SER A 264 3.69 15.09 14.40
N HIS A 265 4.18 14.43 13.35
CA HIS A 265 3.54 13.25 12.76
C HIS A 265 4.52 12.07 12.66
N PRO A 266 5.06 11.57 13.78
CA PRO A 266 6.03 10.48 13.77
C PRO A 266 5.48 9.16 13.22
N ALA A 267 4.17 8.93 13.34
CA ALA A 267 3.52 7.76 12.74
C ALA A 267 3.71 7.76 11.21
N TYR A 268 3.60 8.92 10.56
CA TYR A 268 3.78 9.03 9.10
C TYR A 268 5.21 8.72 8.68
N SER A 269 6.18 9.30 9.39
CA SER A 269 7.60 9.03 9.12
C SER A 269 7.97 7.57 9.37
N SER A 270 7.33 6.95 10.37
CA SER A 270 7.51 5.53 10.67
C SER A 270 6.93 4.64 9.57
N GLU A 271 5.76 5.01 9.03
CA GLU A 271 5.10 4.33 7.90
C GLU A 271 5.95 4.48 6.62
N TRP A 272 6.49 5.67 6.34
CA TRP A 272 7.41 5.87 5.22
C TRP A 272 8.68 5.02 5.35
N LEU A 273 9.26 4.95 6.55
CA LEU A 273 10.43 4.10 6.81
C LEU A 273 10.07 2.62 6.62
N GLU A 274 8.91 2.20 7.12
CA GLU A 274 8.40 0.83 6.98
C GLU A 274 8.36 0.41 5.51
N TRP A 275 7.65 1.16 4.67
CA TRP A 275 7.46 0.82 3.26
C TRP A 275 8.71 1.04 2.41
N THR A 276 9.60 1.96 2.80
CA THR A 276 10.94 2.06 2.21
C THR A 276 11.74 0.79 2.48
N GLY A 277 11.69 0.25 3.71
CA GLY A 277 12.30 -1.03 4.04
C GLY A 277 11.73 -2.20 3.24
N TYR A 278 10.40 -2.23 3.07
CA TYR A 278 9.73 -3.20 2.21
C TYR A 278 10.24 -3.13 0.77
N PHE A 279 10.31 -1.92 0.21
CA PHE A 279 10.85 -1.70 -1.13
C PHE A 279 12.30 -2.18 -1.24
N LEU A 280 13.18 -1.81 -0.31
CA LEU A 280 14.58 -2.26 -0.31
C LEU A 280 14.68 -3.78 -0.28
N ALA A 281 13.85 -4.45 0.53
CA ALA A 281 13.81 -5.90 0.56
C ALA A 281 13.36 -6.50 -0.78
N THR A 282 12.42 -5.86 -1.48
CA THR A 282 11.98 -6.32 -2.81
C THR A 282 13.05 -6.16 -3.89
N LEU A 283 14.01 -5.24 -3.75
CA LEU A 283 15.14 -5.10 -4.68
C LEU A 283 16.06 -6.31 -4.67
N ALA A 284 16.18 -7.03 -3.56
CA ALA A 284 16.92 -8.29 -3.48
C ALA A 284 16.27 -9.41 -4.31
N LEU A 285 14.97 -9.28 -4.57
CA LEU A 285 14.25 -10.19 -5.44
C LEU A 285 14.47 -9.86 -6.91
N CYS A 286 15.08 -8.71 -7.25
CA CYS A 286 15.22 -8.24 -8.62
C CYS A 286 16.16 -9.13 -9.47
N PRO A 287 15.74 -9.47 -10.69
CA PRO A 287 14.40 -9.25 -11.24
C PRO A 287 13.39 -10.24 -10.62
N ALA A 288 12.44 -9.74 -9.83
CA ALA A 288 11.38 -10.54 -9.22
C ALA A 288 10.32 -10.84 -10.29
N PRO A 289 9.55 -11.92 -10.16
CA PRO A 289 9.33 -12.94 -11.18
C PRO A 289 8.32 -12.53 -12.27
N PHE A 290 8.07 -11.24 -12.47
CA PHE A 290 7.90 -10.70 -13.80
C PHE A 290 9.34 -10.63 -14.32
N PRO A 291 9.88 -11.73 -14.84
CA PRO A 291 11.29 -11.82 -15.12
C PRO A 291 11.60 -10.66 -16.05
N SER A 292 12.82 -10.15 -15.93
CA SER A 292 13.49 -9.39 -16.99
C SER A 292 13.24 -9.98 -18.39
N HIS A 293 12.81 -11.25 -18.48
CA HIS A 293 12.45 -11.99 -19.68
C HIS A 293 10.94 -12.35 -19.83
N ALA A 294 10.13 -12.70 -18.81
CA ALA A 294 8.69 -13.02 -19.04
C ALA A 294 7.75 -11.81 -19.03
N SER A 295 8.26 -10.61 -18.72
CA SER A 295 7.65 -9.36 -19.18
C SER A 295 7.78 -9.12 -20.70
N THR A 296 8.16 -10.15 -21.46
CA THR A 296 8.47 -10.04 -22.89
C THR A 296 7.96 -11.27 -23.63
N LEU A 297 7.00 -12.03 -23.10
CA LEU A 297 6.73 -13.38 -23.62
C LEU A 297 5.24 -13.77 -23.55
N VAL A 298 4.53 -13.60 -24.65
CA VAL A 298 3.27 -14.27 -24.98
C VAL A 298 3.61 -15.71 -25.34
N LEU A 299 2.92 -16.66 -24.73
CA LEU A 299 2.83 -18.03 -25.26
C LEU A 299 1.92 -17.98 -26.49
N GLY A 300 2.52 -17.83 -27.68
CA GLY A 300 1.82 -17.91 -28.95
C GLY A 300 1.26 -19.31 -29.19
N GLY A 301 0.11 -19.39 -29.86
CA GLY A 301 -0.69 -20.60 -30.06
C GLY A 301 0.11 -21.85 -30.43
N GLY A 302 -0.34 -22.99 -29.91
CA GLY A 302 0.26 -24.29 -30.21
C GLY A 302 1.59 -24.58 -29.53
N GLY A 303 1.91 -23.92 -28.41
CA GLY A 303 3.03 -24.30 -27.56
C GLY A 303 4.43 -23.92 -28.09
N LYS A 304 5.27 -23.44 -27.17
CA LYS A 304 6.72 -23.26 -27.33
C LYS A 304 7.25 -22.07 -28.16
N ARG A 305 6.47 -21.00 -28.41
CA ARG A 305 7.08 -19.75 -28.90
C ARG A 305 6.78 -18.56 -28.01
N LEU A 306 7.86 -17.82 -27.80
CA LEU A 306 8.11 -16.81 -26.80
C LEU A 306 8.03 -15.42 -27.51
N VAL A 307 7.01 -14.58 -27.26
CA VAL A 307 6.81 -13.30 -28.01
C VAL A 307 6.77 -12.03 -27.13
N PRO A 308 7.53 -10.95 -27.42
CA PRO A 308 7.49 -9.67 -26.68
C PRO A 308 6.09 -9.10 -26.42
N LEU A 309 5.79 -8.77 -25.15
CA LEU A 309 4.76 -7.78 -24.83
C LEU A 309 5.07 -6.47 -25.59
N PRO A 310 4.04 -5.73 -26.04
CA PRO A 310 4.21 -4.37 -26.54
C PRO A 310 5.09 -3.57 -25.56
N SER A 311 6.02 -2.78 -26.07
CA SER A 311 6.94 -1.97 -25.24
C SER A 311 6.21 -1.10 -24.21
N THR A 312 4.97 -0.73 -24.53
CA THR A 312 4.03 0.05 -23.73
C THR A 312 3.42 -0.73 -22.56
N LEU A 313 3.59 -2.04 -22.49
CA LEU A 313 3.13 -2.89 -21.39
C LEU A 313 4.31 -3.52 -20.61
N ARG A 314 5.55 -3.10 -20.89
CA ARG A 314 6.76 -3.62 -20.22
C ARG A 314 7.05 -2.84 -18.93
N PRO A 315 6.95 -3.47 -17.75
CA PRO A 315 7.30 -2.82 -16.48
C PRO A 315 8.82 -2.72 -16.21
N SER A 316 9.68 -3.36 -17.00
CA SER A 316 11.10 -3.55 -16.65
C SER A 316 12.07 -2.41 -17.04
N THR A 317 11.74 -1.54 -17.99
CA THR A 317 12.55 -0.32 -18.27
C THR A 317 12.29 0.81 -17.27
N THR A 318 11.44 0.56 -16.27
CA THR A 318 10.86 1.55 -15.37
C THR A 318 10.74 1.00 -13.94
N TRP A 319 11.86 0.62 -13.31
CA TRP A 319 11.87 0.08 -11.94
C TRP A 319 11.20 1.01 -10.91
N PHE A 320 11.23 2.32 -11.15
CA PHE A 320 10.53 3.35 -10.38
C PHE A 320 9.00 3.27 -10.49
N LEU A 321 8.48 2.44 -11.40
CA LEU A 321 7.06 2.12 -11.52
C LEU A 321 6.70 0.81 -10.81
N GLN A 322 7.62 0.08 -10.18
CA GLN A 322 7.26 -1.14 -9.45
C GLN A 322 6.31 -0.79 -8.28
N PRO A 323 5.31 -1.64 -7.97
CA PRO A 323 4.32 -1.35 -6.94
C PRO A 323 4.92 -0.93 -5.59
N PRO A 324 6.00 -1.57 -5.07
CA PRO A 324 6.57 -1.17 -3.77
C PRO A 324 7.09 0.27 -3.73
N ILE A 325 7.81 0.71 -4.76
CA ILE A 325 8.32 2.10 -4.80
C ILE A 325 7.21 3.09 -5.15
N LEU A 326 6.27 2.73 -6.02
CA LEU A 326 5.10 3.56 -6.28
C LEU A 326 4.31 3.80 -5.01
N PHE A 327 4.15 2.78 -4.17
CA PHE A 327 3.42 2.92 -2.93
C PHE A 327 4.13 3.89 -1.97
N VAL A 328 5.45 3.76 -1.77
CA VAL A 328 6.23 4.71 -0.96
C VAL A 328 6.08 6.14 -1.48
N LEU A 329 6.24 6.36 -2.79
CA LEU A 329 6.11 7.68 -3.40
C LEU A 329 4.70 8.26 -3.17
N MET A 330 3.67 7.43 -3.28
CA MET A 330 2.29 7.83 -3.07
C MET A 330 1.96 8.16 -1.62
N GLU A 331 2.44 7.36 -0.68
CA GLU A 331 2.31 7.64 0.74
C GLU A 331 2.93 8.98 1.09
N VAL A 332 4.16 9.22 0.64
CA VAL A 332 4.82 10.52 0.87
C VAL A 332 4.01 11.65 0.26
N ALA A 333 3.60 11.51 -1.00
CA ALA A 333 2.87 12.55 -1.74
C ALA A 333 1.50 12.89 -1.12
N ILE A 334 0.77 11.91 -0.60
CA ILE A 334 -0.58 12.09 -0.04
C ILE A 334 -0.54 12.46 1.44
N MET A 335 0.44 11.96 2.21
CA MET A 335 0.52 12.19 3.66
C MET A 335 1.22 13.50 4.02
N LEU A 336 2.21 13.95 3.24
CA LEU A 336 2.98 15.17 3.50
C LEU A 336 2.11 16.46 3.57
N PRO A 337 1.17 16.71 2.64
CA PRO A 337 0.28 17.88 2.72
C PRO A 337 -0.52 17.89 4.02
N ARG A 338 -1.07 16.73 4.37
CA ARG A 338 -1.85 16.52 5.59
C ARG A 338 -1.01 16.72 6.85
N ALA A 339 0.23 16.22 6.85
CA ALA A 339 1.16 16.40 7.97
C ALA A 339 1.48 17.89 8.19
N THR A 340 1.74 18.60 7.09
CA THR A 340 2.07 20.04 7.10
C THR A 340 0.92 20.85 7.66
N ARG A 341 -0.31 20.61 7.17
CA ARG A 341 -1.50 21.28 7.71
C ARG A 341 -1.81 20.85 9.14
N GLY A 342 -1.57 19.59 9.48
CA GLY A 342 -1.75 19.07 10.83
C GLY A 342 -0.81 19.74 11.83
N HIS A 343 0.40 20.09 11.37
CA HIS A 343 1.40 20.81 12.14
C HIS A 343 0.94 22.24 12.39
N ALA A 344 0.58 22.97 11.33
CA ALA A 344 0.04 24.34 11.44
C ALA A 344 -1.24 24.39 12.29
N TRP A 345 -2.08 23.36 12.20
CA TRP A 345 -3.30 23.23 13.00
C TRP A 345 -3.00 23.18 14.51
N TYR A 346 -1.89 22.57 14.94
CA TYR A 346 -1.53 22.55 16.36
C TYR A 346 -1.25 23.96 16.90
N GLU A 347 -0.43 24.74 16.20
CA GLU A 347 -0.14 26.13 16.61
C GLU A 347 -1.43 26.97 16.65
N LYS A 348 -2.28 26.86 15.60
CA LYS A 348 -3.55 27.57 15.54
C LYS A 348 -4.51 27.19 16.68
N THR A 349 -4.51 25.92 17.08
CA THR A 349 -5.48 25.39 18.06
C THR A 349 -5.08 25.68 19.50
N PHE A 350 -3.80 25.50 19.84
CA PHE A 350 -3.30 25.66 21.21
C PHE A 350 -2.68 27.04 21.47
N GLY A 351 -2.55 27.85 20.43
CA GLY A 351 -1.91 29.16 20.50
C GLY A 351 -0.38 29.06 20.46
N ARG A 352 0.25 30.13 19.95
CA ARG A 352 1.70 30.16 19.71
C ARG A 352 2.53 29.91 20.96
N LYS A 353 2.16 30.50 22.10
CA LYS A 353 2.93 30.36 23.35
C LYS A 353 2.99 28.91 23.81
N GLU A 354 1.83 28.27 23.98
CA GLU A 354 1.78 26.86 24.41
C GLU A 354 2.42 25.92 23.38
N TRP A 355 2.21 26.18 22.09
CA TRP A 355 2.85 25.40 21.03
C TRP A 355 4.38 25.52 21.09
N THR A 356 4.93 26.73 21.25
CA THR A 356 6.37 26.96 21.32
C THR A 356 6.99 26.23 22.51
N GLU A 357 6.37 26.35 23.69
CA GLU A 357 6.87 25.75 24.93
C GLU A 357 6.79 24.22 24.93
N LYS A 358 5.68 23.64 24.43
CA LYS A 358 5.37 22.21 24.63
C LYS A 358 5.39 21.38 23.35
N GLY A 359 5.27 21.99 22.18
CA GLY A 359 4.89 21.30 20.94
C GLY A 359 5.76 21.56 19.71
N GLN A 360 6.50 22.67 19.63
CA GLN A 360 7.23 23.08 18.43
C GLN A 360 8.32 22.07 18.06
N ARG A 361 8.24 21.55 16.85
CA ARG A 361 9.09 20.45 16.36
C ARG A 361 9.07 20.42 14.84
N TRP A 362 9.70 19.43 14.21
CA TRP A 362 9.56 19.22 12.77
C TRP A 362 8.22 18.54 12.45
N VAL A 363 7.77 18.61 11.21
CA VAL A 363 6.54 18.04 10.71
C VAL A 363 6.67 16.52 10.63
N VAL A 364 7.65 16.02 9.86
CA VAL A 364 7.83 14.59 9.53
C VAL A 364 9.29 14.15 9.40
N VAL A 365 10.23 15.00 8.98
CA VAL A 365 11.64 14.63 8.80
C VAL A 365 12.51 15.50 9.72
N PRO A 366 13.17 14.92 10.73
CA PRO A 366 13.98 15.70 11.65
C PRO A 366 15.10 16.44 10.92
N GLY A 367 15.29 17.72 11.22
CA GLY A 367 16.31 18.56 10.60
C GLY A 367 16.00 19.01 9.17
N VAL A 368 14.87 18.61 8.59
CA VAL A 368 14.50 18.97 7.21
C VAL A 368 13.14 19.66 7.17
N TRP A 369 12.07 18.96 7.58
CA TRP A 369 10.71 19.46 7.52
C TRP A 369 9.87 18.88 8.63
#